data_AF-A0A0G0DD80-F1
#
_entry.id   AF-A0A0G0DD80-F1
#
_cell.length_a   1.000
_cell.length_b   1.000
_cell.length_c   1.000
_cell.angle_alpha   90.00
_cell.angle_beta   90.00
_cell.angle_gamma   90.00
#
_symmetry.space_group_name_H-M   'P 1'
#
loop_
_entity.id
_entity.type
_entity.pdbx_description
1 polymer ?
#
loop_
_entity_poly.entity_id
_entity_poly.type
_entity_poly.pdbx_seq_one_letter_code
_entity_poly.pdbx_strand_id
1 'polypeptide(L)'
;MKIDVTKKQYWDLMRGMYMADWVANAICEADMKRDEDIKETRNYIFSFAKEMGLERYVEYDKELGEYFATFDMDDESVTRSLIERFEEHSAWDELSSWLGDRDFFIKNR
;
A
#
# COMPACT_ATOMS: atom_id res chain seq x y z
N MET A 1 -4.68 24.90 -6.70
CA MET A 1 -3.66 24.46 -7.68
C MET A 1 -4.31 23.43 -8.60
N LYS A 2 -3.95 23.38 -9.88
CA LYS A 2 -4.38 22.33 -10.82
C LYS A 2 -3.14 21.68 -11.41
N ILE A 3 -3.12 20.35 -11.48
CA ILE A 3 -2.03 19.57 -12.06
C ILE A 3 -2.64 18.74 -13.18
N ASP A 4 -2.23 18.99 -14.41
CA ASP A 4 -2.64 18.19 -15.55
C ASP A 4 -1.73 16.95 -15.65
N VAL A 5 -2.34 15.78 -15.66
CA VAL A 5 -1.63 14.49 -15.72
C VAL A 5 -2.07 13.68 -16.92
N THR A 6 -1.12 13.03 -17.59
CA THR A 6 -1.42 12.03 -18.61
C THR A 6 -1.94 10.74 -17.97
N LYS A 7 -2.61 9.89 -18.74
CA LYS A 7 -3.03 8.55 -18.29
C LYS A 7 -1.89 7.74 -17.68
N LYS A 8 -0.69 7.82 -18.26
CA LYS A 8 0.50 7.13 -17.73
C LYS A 8 0.93 7.70 -16.37
N GLN A 9 1.02 9.02 -16.24
CA GLN A 9 1.39 9.66 -14.97
C GLN A 9 0.35 9.39 -13.88
N TYR A 10 -0.92 9.38 -14.24
CA TYR A 10 -1.99 9.06 -13.32
C TYR A 10 -1.94 7.58 -12.87
N TRP A 11 -1.63 6.67 -13.78
CA TRP A 11 -1.36 5.28 -13.43
C TRP A 11 -0.18 5.14 -12.46
N ASP A 12 0.94 5.79 -12.74
CA ASP A 12 2.11 5.79 -11.86
C ASP A 12 1.78 6.39 -10.48
N LEU A 13 0.93 7.43 -10.43
CA LEU A 13 0.43 8.02 -9.19
C LEU A 13 -0.46 7.06 -8.40
N MET A 14 -1.39 6.37 -9.06
CA MET A 14 -2.24 5.36 -8.41
C MET A 14 -1.40 4.25 -7.77
N ARG A 15 -0.42 3.73 -8.51
CA ARG A 15 0.51 2.71 -8.01
C ARG A 15 1.36 3.23 -6.84
N GLY A 16 1.81 4.47 -6.92
CA GLY A 16 2.53 5.13 -5.83
C GLY A 16 1.70 5.21 -4.56
N MET A 17 0.44 5.64 -4.66
CA MET A 17 -0.48 5.70 -3.52
C MET A 17 -0.82 4.31 -2.98
N TYR A 18 -0.96 3.31 -3.85
CA TYR A 18 -1.16 1.92 -3.45
C TYR A 18 0.02 1.41 -2.62
N MET A 19 1.26 1.62 -3.08
CA MET A 19 2.46 1.22 -2.33
C MET A 19 2.64 2.03 -1.03
N ALA A 20 2.31 3.32 -1.05
CA ALA A 20 2.36 4.16 0.16
C ALA A 20 1.40 3.63 1.23
N ASP A 21 0.17 3.29 0.84
CA ASP A 21 -0.81 2.69 1.73
C ASP A 21 -0.42 1.27 2.16
N TRP A 22 0.23 0.48 1.31
CA TRP A 22 0.81 -0.81 1.68
C TRP A 22 1.79 -0.66 2.86
N VAL A 23 2.74 0.27 2.73
CA VAL A 23 3.73 0.53 3.79
C VAL A 23 3.10 1.15 5.03
N ALA A 24 2.12 2.06 4.86
CA ALA A 24 1.56 2.80 5.97
C ALA A 24 0.50 2.03 6.76
N ASN A 25 -0.26 1.14 6.10
CA ASN A 25 -1.50 0.59 6.64
C ASN A 25 -1.63 -0.93 6.51
N ALA A 26 -1.01 -1.57 5.50
CA ALA A 26 -1.17 -3.02 5.29
C ALA A 26 -0.33 -3.85 6.27
N ILE A 27 0.81 -3.32 6.71
CA ILE A 27 1.72 -3.97 7.68
C ILE A 27 1.44 -3.60 9.14
N CYS A 28 0.45 -2.75 9.42
CA CYS A 28 0.12 -2.35 10.79
C CYS A 28 -0.43 -3.53 11.60
N GLU A 29 0.22 -3.84 12.72
CA GLU A 29 -0.33 -4.71 13.76
C GLU A 29 -1.59 -4.09 14.39
N ALA A 30 -2.36 -4.90 15.12
CA ALA A 30 -3.66 -4.50 15.67
C ALA A 30 -3.59 -3.29 16.64
N ASP A 31 -2.42 -3.01 17.20
CA ASP A 31 -2.15 -1.88 18.10
C ASP A 31 -1.45 -0.69 17.41
N MET A 32 -1.04 -0.84 16.14
CA MET A 32 -0.44 0.23 15.37
C MET A 32 -1.51 1.16 14.79
N LYS A 33 -1.25 2.47 14.92
CA LYS A 33 -2.13 3.49 14.36
C LYS A 33 -1.94 3.54 12.84
N ARG A 34 -3.01 3.26 12.10
CA ARG A 34 -3.10 3.49 10.66
C ARG A 34 -2.96 4.97 10.32
N ASP A 35 -2.32 5.26 9.20
CA ASP A 35 -2.25 6.58 8.60
C ASP A 35 -3.49 6.81 7.72
N GLU A 36 -4.52 7.40 8.33
CA GLU A 36 -5.77 7.75 7.66
C GLU A 36 -5.56 8.84 6.59
N ASP A 37 -4.57 9.74 6.73
CA ASP A 37 -4.33 10.81 5.76
C ASP A 37 -3.82 10.22 4.43
N ILE A 38 -2.92 9.21 4.50
CA ILE A 38 -2.47 8.45 3.32
C ILE A 38 -3.65 7.70 2.70
N LYS A 39 -4.46 7.04 3.52
CA LYS A 39 -5.63 6.26 3.06
C LYS A 39 -6.66 7.13 2.37
N GLU A 40 -7.02 8.27 2.94
CA GLU A 40 -7.95 9.25 2.38
C GLU A 40 -7.42 9.83 1.07
N THR A 41 -6.13 10.15 1.02
CA THR A 41 -5.48 10.64 -0.20
C THR A 41 -5.52 9.57 -1.30
N ARG A 42 -5.22 8.31 -0.97
CA ARG A 42 -5.32 7.17 -1.91
C ARG A 42 -6.74 7.03 -2.43
N ASN A 43 -7.75 7.05 -1.56
CA ASN A 43 -9.16 6.96 -1.94
C ASN A 43 -9.58 8.12 -2.86
N TYR A 44 -9.15 9.35 -2.54
CA TYR A 44 -9.41 10.52 -3.39
C TYR A 44 -8.81 10.34 -4.78
N ILE A 45 -7.54 9.92 -4.87
CA ILE A 45 -6.92 9.63 -6.16
C ILE A 45 -7.69 8.53 -6.88
N PHE A 46 -7.99 7.40 -6.24
CA PHE A 46 -8.69 6.27 -6.87
C PHE A 46 -10.09 6.63 -7.39
N SER A 47 -10.74 7.64 -6.80
CA SER A 47 -12.06 8.10 -7.26
C SER A 47 -12.10 8.56 -8.73
N PHE A 48 -10.97 9.02 -9.27
CA PHE A 48 -10.86 9.45 -10.66
C PHE A 48 -10.44 8.33 -11.63
N ALA A 49 -10.27 7.08 -11.16
CA ALA A 49 -9.75 5.99 -11.98
C ALA A 49 -10.63 5.70 -13.20
N LYS A 50 -11.95 5.82 -13.05
CA LYS A 50 -12.91 5.68 -14.14
C LYS A 50 -12.76 6.77 -15.20
N GLU A 51 -12.49 8.02 -14.81
CA GLU A 51 -12.30 9.12 -15.75
C GLU A 51 -11.05 8.94 -16.62
N MET A 52 -10.03 8.26 -16.08
CA MET A 52 -8.78 7.96 -16.77
C MET A 52 -8.79 6.59 -17.48
N GLY A 53 -9.89 5.84 -17.40
CA GLY A 53 -10.05 4.51 -18.00
C GLY A 53 -9.14 3.45 -17.36
N LEU A 54 -9.01 3.50 -16.04
CA LEU A 54 -8.23 2.59 -15.18
C LEU A 54 -9.10 1.91 -14.11
N GLU A 55 -10.43 1.91 -14.29
CA GLU A 55 -11.42 1.32 -13.40
C GLU A 55 -11.20 -0.18 -13.14
N ARG A 56 -10.51 -0.90 -14.03
CA ARG A 56 -10.17 -2.31 -13.79
C ARG A 56 -9.30 -2.53 -12.56
N TYR A 57 -8.53 -1.51 -12.16
CA TYR A 57 -7.55 -1.60 -11.08
C TYR A 57 -8.10 -1.25 -9.69
N VAL A 58 -9.32 -0.70 -9.63
CA VAL A 58 -9.92 -0.27 -8.36
C VAL A 58 -11.41 -0.56 -8.32
N GLU A 59 -11.91 -0.95 -7.16
CA GLU A 59 -13.33 -1.19 -6.91
C GLU A 59 -13.81 -0.30 -5.76
N TYR A 60 -15.00 0.28 -5.90
CA TYR A 60 -15.63 1.06 -4.84
C TYR A 60 -16.55 0.16 -4.02
N ASP A 61 -16.23 -0.02 -2.75
CA ASP A 61 -17.08 -0.71 -1.80
C ASP A 61 -18.11 0.28 -1.22
N LYS A 62 -19.39 -0.02 -1.43
CA LYS A 62 -20.49 0.84 -0.98
C LYS A 62 -20.79 0.73 0.52
N GLU A 63 -20.46 -0.39 1.13
CA GLU A 63 -20.70 -0.62 2.56
C GLU A 63 -19.65 0.09 3.40
N LEU A 64 -18.39 0.05 2.93
CA LEU A 64 -17.25 0.68 3.59
C LEU A 64 -17.01 2.12 3.12
N GLY A 65 -17.62 2.52 1.99
CA GLY A 65 -17.55 3.88 1.47
C GLY A 65 -16.18 4.25 0.93
N GLU A 66 -15.42 3.28 0.42
CA GLU A 66 -14.03 3.47 0.04
C GLU A 66 -13.59 2.66 -1.17
N TYR A 67 -12.43 3.02 -1.74
CA TYR A 67 -11.84 2.32 -2.87
C TYR A 67 -10.83 1.29 -2.42
N PHE A 68 -10.92 0.09 -2.99
CA PHE A 68 -9.97 -1.00 -2.82
C PHE A 68 -9.25 -1.29 -4.13
N ALA A 69 -8.01 -1.76 -4.02
CA ALA A 69 -7.30 -2.32 -5.16
C ALA A 69 -7.99 -3.63 -5.59
N THR A 70 -8.09 -3.85 -6.90
CA THR A 70 -8.55 -5.13 -7.44
C THR A 70 -7.40 -6.11 -7.56
N PHE A 71 -7.72 -7.37 -7.85
CA PHE A 71 -6.73 -8.37 -8.20
C PHE A 71 -5.81 -7.92 -9.36
N ASP A 72 -6.33 -7.18 -10.35
CA ASP A 72 -5.51 -6.68 -11.46
C ASP A 72 -4.44 -5.68 -11.00
N MET A 73 -4.69 -4.91 -9.93
CA MET A 73 -3.69 -4.01 -9.35
C MET A 73 -2.65 -4.81 -8.58
N ASP A 74 -3.11 -5.79 -7.81
CA ASP A 74 -2.28 -6.66 -6.99
C ASP A 74 -1.35 -7.55 -7.83
N ASP A 75 -1.82 -8.04 -8.97
CA ASP A 75 -1.09 -8.93 -9.90
C ASP A 75 -0.33 -8.15 -10.99
N GLU A 76 -0.40 -6.82 -10.97
CA GLU A 76 0.37 -6.00 -11.89
C GLU A 76 1.87 -6.21 -11.63
N SER A 77 2.52 -6.95 -12.52
CA SER A 77 3.91 -7.38 -12.41
C SER A 77 4.88 -6.29 -11.93
N VAL A 78 4.77 -5.08 -12.46
CA VAL A 78 5.68 -3.98 -12.12
C VAL A 78 5.42 -3.46 -10.70
N THR A 79 4.17 -3.45 -10.22
CA THR A 79 3.83 -3.04 -8.85
C THR A 79 4.23 -4.14 -7.87
N ARG A 80 3.84 -5.39 -8.17
CA ARG A 80 4.13 -6.55 -7.33
C ARG A 80 5.63 -6.74 -7.11
N SER A 81 6.44 -6.69 -8.16
CA SER A 81 7.90 -6.84 -8.03
C SER A 81 8.55 -5.71 -7.21
N LEU A 82 7.96 -4.52 -7.14
CA LEU A 82 8.47 -3.43 -6.29
C LEU A 82 8.17 -3.70 -4.81
N ILE A 83 6.95 -4.16 -4.51
CA ILE A 83 6.53 -4.54 -3.15
C ILE A 83 7.36 -5.72 -2.66
N GLU A 84 7.46 -6.79 -3.45
CA GLU A 84 8.25 -7.98 -3.10
C GLU A 84 9.72 -7.63 -2.85
N ARG A 85 10.31 -6.76 -3.67
CA ARG A 85 11.70 -6.30 -3.44
C ARG A 85 11.84 -5.53 -2.13
N PHE A 86 10.85 -4.72 -1.76
CA PHE A 86 10.84 -3.98 -0.50
C PHE A 86 10.68 -4.92 0.69
N GLU A 87 9.75 -5.86 0.62
CA GLU A 87 9.50 -6.87 1.66
C GLU A 87 10.71 -7.76 1.86
N GLU A 88 11.30 -8.30 0.78
CA GLU A 88 12.51 -9.15 0.86
C GLU A 88 13.70 -8.40 1.47
N HIS A 89 13.88 -7.12 1.13
CA HIS A 89 14.93 -6.31 1.75
C HIS A 89 14.68 -6.13 3.26
N SER A 90 13.43 -5.88 3.67
CA SER A 90 13.11 -5.55 5.05
C SER A 90 13.03 -6.80 5.95
N ALA A 91 12.64 -7.94 5.38
CA ALA A 91 12.37 -9.18 6.10
C ALA A 91 13.59 -9.70 6.88
N TRP A 92 14.79 -9.63 6.31
CA TRP A 92 16.00 -10.15 6.97
C TRP A 92 16.41 -9.30 8.17
N ASP A 93 16.29 -7.98 8.05
CA ASP A 93 16.58 -7.05 9.13
C ASP A 93 15.57 -7.23 10.27
N GLU A 94 14.27 -7.29 9.95
CA GLU A 94 13.20 -7.51 10.94
C GLU A 94 13.34 -8.86 11.64
N LEU A 95 13.56 -9.95 10.89
CA LEU A 95 13.74 -11.29 11.46
C LEU A 95 14.92 -11.32 12.43
N SER A 96 16.04 -10.68 12.06
CA SER A 96 17.23 -10.63 12.91
C SER A 96 16.96 -9.86 14.21
N SER A 97 16.23 -8.74 14.11
CA SER A 97 15.82 -7.93 15.26
C SER A 97 14.92 -8.73 16.21
N TRP A 98 13.89 -9.39 15.67
CA TRP A 98 12.97 -10.19 16.46
C TRP A 98 13.65 -11.37 17.15
N LEU A 99 14.55 -12.08 16.47
CA LEU A 99 15.32 -13.17 17.09
C LEU A 99 16.24 -12.65 18.19
N GLY A 100 16.88 -11.49 17.97
CA GLY A 100 17.72 -10.83 18.97
C GLY A 100 16.94 -10.42 20.21
N ASP A 101 15.81 -9.73 20.03
CA ASP A 101 14.93 -9.30 21.11
C ASP A 101 14.40 -10.51 21.89
N ARG A 102 13.89 -11.52 21.20
CA ARG A 102 13.43 -12.77 21.82
C ARG A 102 14.52 -13.37 22.70
N ASP A 103 15.72 -13.55 22.17
CA ASP A 103 16.83 -14.19 22.91
C ASP A 103 17.35 -13.32 24.06
N PHE A 104 17.29 -11.99 23.93
CA PHE A 104 17.64 -11.03 24.98
C PHE A 104 16.62 -11.05 26.13
N PHE A 105 15.32 -11.05 25.83
CA PHE A 105 14.26 -11.07 26.85
C PHE A 105 14.06 -12.46 27.47
N ILE A 106 14.30 -13.55 26.75
CA ILE A 106 14.24 -14.92 27.30
C ILE A 106 15.38 -15.17 28.30
N LYS A 107 16.57 -14.60 28.10
CA LYS A 107 17.70 -14.76 29.05
C LYS A 107 17.51 -14.03 30.38
N ASN A 108 16.55 -13.11 30.47
CA ASN A 108 16.29 -12.29 31.65
C ASN A 108 15.04 -12.72 32.45
N ARG A 109 14.55 -13.96 32.23
CA ARG A 109 13.55 -14.66 33.06
C ARG A 109 14.16 -15.93 33.64
#